data_AF-A0A961MI51-F1
#
_entry.id   AF-A0A961MI51-F1
#
_cell.length_a   1.000
_cell.length_b   1.000
_cell.length_c   1.000
_cell.angle_alpha   90.00
_cell.angle_beta   90.00
_cell.angle_gamma   90.00
#
_symmetry.space_group_name_H-M   'P 1'
#
loop_
_entity.id
_entity.type
_entity.pdbx_description
1 polymer ?
#
loop_
_entity_poly.entity_id
_entity_poly.type
_entity_poly.pdbx_seq_one_letter_code
_entity_poly.pdbx_strand_id
1 'polypeptide(L)' 'MTPADTAPLDAIFAALADPTRRAILTMLLEDDMAVTDVAEPFAMSLAAVSKHLAILADAGLIEQEKRGRVKWC' A
#
# COMPACT_ATOMS: atom_id res chain seq x y z
N MET A 1 3.36 27.36 -9.06
CA MET A 1 2.89 25.96 -9.03
C MET A 1 3.03 25.43 -10.45
N THR A 2 4.11 24.74 -10.75
CA THR A 2 4.38 24.19 -12.08
C THR A 2 3.70 22.81 -12.14
N PRO A 3 3.17 22.34 -13.27
CA PRO A 3 2.52 21.01 -13.35
C PRO A 3 3.39 19.84 -12.87
N ALA A 4 4.73 20.01 -12.81
CA ALA A 4 5.65 19.03 -12.23
C ALA A 4 5.54 18.90 -10.70
N ASP A 5 5.09 19.95 -9.99
CA ASP A 5 4.96 19.95 -8.52
C ASP A 5 3.74 19.13 -8.05
N THR A 6 2.76 18.91 -8.94
CA THR A 6 1.50 18.21 -8.61
C THR A 6 1.57 16.70 -8.83
N ALA A 7 2.47 16.19 -9.69
CA ALA A 7 2.51 14.77 -10.05
C ALA A 7 2.66 13.81 -8.84
N PRO A 8 3.48 14.12 -7.80
CA PRO A 8 3.53 13.30 -6.59
C PRO A 8 2.22 13.33 -5.80
N LEU A 9 1.59 14.51 -5.70
CA LEU A 9 0.30 14.67 -5.02
C LEU A 9 -0.81 13.93 -5.77
N ASP A 10 -0.81 13.96 -7.10
CA ASP A 10 -1.78 13.23 -7.92
C ASP A 10 -1.67 11.72 -7.69
N ALA A 11 -0.44 11.18 -7.58
CA ALA A 11 -0.21 9.77 -7.25
C ALA A 11 -0.71 9.42 -5.85
N ILE A 12 -0.44 10.28 -4.86
CA ILE A 12 -0.93 10.11 -3.48
C ILE A 12 -2.45 10.13 -3.44
N PHE A 13 -3.11 11.14 -4.04
CA PHE A 13 -4.57 11.24 -4.02
C PHE A 13 -5.22 10.10 -4.81
N ALA A 14 -4.65 9.70 -5.94
CA ALA A 14 -5.11 8.53 -6.69
C ALA A 14 -4.98 7.26 -5.84
N ALA A 15 -3.86 7.06 -5.13
CA ALA A 15 -3.69 5.95 -4.22
C ALA A 15 -4.70 6.01 -3.05
N LEU A 16 -4.94 7.16 -2.45
CA LEU A 16 -5.89 7.29 -1.35
C LEU A 16 -7.37 7.22 -1.78
N ALA A 17 -7.70 7.32 -3.07
CA ALA A 17 -9.08 7.29 -3.54
C ALA A 17 -9.79 5.93 -3.35
N ASP A 18 -9.05 4.83 -3.21
CA ASP A 18 -9.59 3.48 -3.08
C ASP A 18 -9.80 3.08 -1.60
N PRO A 19 -10.99 2.58 -1.22
CA PRO A 19 -11.29 2.22 0.16
C PRO A 19 -10.45 1.05 0.68
N THR A 20 -10.10 0.08 -0.16
CA THR A 20 -9.24 -1.05 0.22
C THR A 20 -7.84 -0.57 0.57
N ARG A 21 -7.28 0.36 -0.23
CA ARG A 21 -5.97 0.96 0.07
C ARG A 21 -5.97 1.75 1.38
N ARG A 22 -7.04 2.50 1.67
CA ARG A 22 -7.19 3.18 2.98
C ARG A 22 -7.32 2.20 4.15
N ALA A 23 -8.00 1.07 3.96
CA ALA A 23 -8.09 0.01 4.97
C ALA A 23 -6.72 -0.61 5.24
N ILE A 24 -5.94 -0.94 4.19
CA ILE A 24 -4.57 -1.43 4.32
C ILE A 24 -3.70 -0.45 5.10
N LEU A 25 -3.72 0.84 4.73
CA LEU A 25 -2.97 1.86 5.47
C LEU A 25 -3.38 1.92 6.94
N THR A 26 -4.66 1.79 7.24
CA THR A 26 -5.15 1.79 8.63
C THR A 26 -4.58 0.61 9.43
N MET A 27 -4.45 -0.57 8.81
CA MET A 27 -3.82 -1.73 9.45
C MET A 27 -2.33 -1.50 9.73
N LEU A 28 -1.60 -0.95 8.74
CA LEU A 28 -0.15 -0.70 8.85
C LEU A 28 0.21 0.48 9.75
N LEU A 29 -0.77 1.28 10.20
CA LEU A 29 -0.54 2.31 11.21
C LEU A 29 -0.37 1.72 12.62
N GLU A 30 -0.86 0.50 12.86
CA GLU A 30 -0.77 -0.15 14.16
C GLU A 30 0.57 -0.86 14.35
N ASP A 31 1.05 -1.60 13.34
CA ASP A 31 2.31 -2.34 13.37
C ASP A 31 2.77 -2.72 11.95
N ASP A 32 4.05 -3.07 11.82
CA ASP A 32 4.58 -3.70 10.59
C ASP A 32 3.94 -5.08 10.41
N MET A 33 3.50 -5.42 9.20
CA MET A 33 2.82 -6.70 8.93
C MET A 33 3.45 -7.45 7.76
N ALA A 34 3.41 -8.78 7.80
CA ALA A 34 3.71 -9.57 6.62
C ALA A 34 2.61 -9.37 5.56
N VAL A 35 2.99 -9.34 4.29
CA VAL A 35 2.03 -9.19 3.16
C VAL A 35 0.91 -10.24 3.20
N THR A 36 1.20 -11.43 3.70
CA THR A 36 0.21 -12.50 3.88
C THR A 36 -0.83 -12.17 4.94
N ASP A 37 -0.40 -11.50 6.01
CA ASP A 37 -1.25 -11.17 7.16
C ASP A 37 -2.11 -9.94 6.81
N VAL A 38 -1.55 -8.98 6.07
CA VAL A 38 -2.31 -7.88 5.46
C VAL A 38 -3.43 -8.41 4.57
N ALA A 39 -3.23 -9.54 3.89
CA ALA A 39 -4.22 -10.10 2.98
C ALA A 39 -5.36 -10.87 3.66
N GLU A 40 -5.14 -11.39 4.87
CA GLU A 40 -6.10 -12.24 5.59
C GLU A 40 -7.51 -11.65 5.76
N PRO A 41 -7.70 -10.37 6.13
CA PRO A 41 -9.03 -9.81 6.32
C PRO A 41 -9.78 -9.50 5.02
N PHE A 42 -9.14 -9.58 3.85
CA PHE A 42 -9.77 -9.24 2.58
C PHE A 42 -10.29 -10.48 1.86
N ALA A 43 -11.54 -10.43 1.37
CA ALA A 43 -12.12 -11.46 0.51
C ALA A 43 -11.60 -11.41 -0.94
N MET A 44 -10.27 -11.31 -1.12
CA MET A 44 -9.62 -11.26 -2.43
C MET A 44 -8.32 -12.06 -2.42
N SER A 45 -7.74 -12.28 -3.59
CA SER A 45 -6.49 -13.03 -3.71
C SER A 45 -5.29 -12.23 -3.18
N LEU A 46 -4.25 -12.95 -2.75
CA LEU A 46 -2.96 -12.35 -2.38
C LEU A 46 -2.38 -11.45 -3.48
N ALA A 47 -2.59 -11.84 -4.75
CA ALA A 47 -2.16 -11.04 -5.90
C ALA A 47 -2.91 -9.70 -6.01
N ALA A 48 -4.21 -9.67 -5.68
CA ALA A 48 -4.99 -8.44 -5.65
C ALA A 48 -4.49 -7.51 -4.53
N VAL A 49 -4.29 -8.02 -3.31
CA VAL A 49 -3.72 -7.24 -2.19
C VAL A 49 -2.31 -6.75 -2.52
N SER A 50 -1.47 -7.60 -3.13
CA SER A 50 -0.12 -7.22 -3.56
C SER A 50 -0.12 -6.07 -4.56
N LYS A 51 -1.12 -6.01 -5.46
CA LYS A 51 -1.29 -4.88 -6.37
C LYS A 51 -1.63 -3.59 -5.63
N HIS A 52 -2.49 -3.66 -4.62
CA HIS A 52 -2.81 -2.49 -3.78
C HIS A 52 -1.57 -2.00 -3.03
N LEU A 53 -0.78 -2.91 -2.44
CA LEU A 53 0.48 -2.59 -1.76
C LEU A 53 1.52 -1.98 -2.69
N ALA A 54 1.64 -2.48 -3.93
CA ALA A 54 2.53 -1.89 -4.93
C ALA A 54 2.14 -0.44 -5.26
N ILE A 55 0.85 -0.16 -5.48
CA ILE A 55 0.35 1.20 -5.73
C ILE A 55 0.66 2.14 -4.54
N LEU A 56 0.49 1.64 -3.31
CA LEU A 56 0.81 2.41 -2.11
C LEU A 56 2.32 2.71 -1.99
N ALA A 57 3.17 1.73 -2.28
CA ALA A 57 4.62 1.90 -2.27
C ALA A 57 5.09 2.86 -3.39
N ASP A 58 4.53 2.74 -4.60
CA ASP A 58 4.82 3.63 -5.72
C ASP A 58 4.41 5.08 -5.44
N ALA A 59 3.34 5.27 -4.64
CA ALA A 59 2.90 6.58 -4.16
C ALA A 59 3.70 7.09 -2.94
N GLY A 60 4.65 6.31 -2.43
CA GLY A 60 5.46 6.66 -1.25
C GLY A 60 4.69 6.63 0.07
N LEU A 61 3.56 5.91 0.14
CA LEU A 61 2.72 5.84 1.33
C LEU A 61 3.08 4.71 2.30
N ILE A 62 3.80 3.69 1.81
CA ILE A 62 4.34 2.60 2.62
C ILE A 62 5.75 2.25 2.12
N GLU A 63 6.53 1.61 2.98
CA GLU A 63 7.76 0.94 2.58
C GLU A 63 7.53 -0.56 2.53
N GLN A 64 8.33 -1.28 1.75
CA GLN A 64 8.31 -2.74 1.74
C GLN A 64 9.71 -3.26 1.92
N GLU A 65 9.86 -4.27 2.75
CA GLU A 65 11.15 -4.94 2.92
C GLU A 65 11.03 -6.45 2.91
N LYS A 66 12.14 -7.12 2.58
CA LYS A 66 12.22 -8.57 2.53
C LYS A 66 13.00 -9.08 3.73
N ARG A 67 12.29 -9.58 4.73
CA ARG A 67 12.87 -10.26 5.91
C ARG A 67 12.94 -11.77 5.63
N GLY A 68 14.09 -12.23 5.15
CA GLY A 68 14.30 -13.63 4.77
C GLY A 68 13.50 -14.05 3.53
N ARG A 69 12.51 -14.92 3.68
CA ARG A 69 11.59 -15.32 2.58
C ARG A 69 10.27 -14.55 2.57
N VAL A 70 10.03 -13.72 3.58
CA VAL A 70 8.76 -13.01 3.79
C VAL A 70 8.92 -11.54 3.37
N LYS A 71 7.90 -10.99 2.72
CA LYS A 71 7.78 -9.55 2.48
C LYS A 71 6.95 -8.92 3.60
N TRP A 72 7.47 -7.81 4.12
CA TRP A 72 6.88 -7.01 5.17
C TRP A 72 6.56 -5.62 4.62
N CYS A 73 5.52 -5.02 5.19
CA CYS A 73 5.01 -3.69 4.89
C CYS A 73 4.77 -2.94 6.19
#